data_AF-D6PB25-F1
#
_entry.id   AF-D6PB25-F1
#
_cell.length_a   1.000
_cell.length_b   1.000
_cell.length_c   1.000
_cell.angle_alpha   90.00
_cell.angle_beta   90.00
_cell.angle_gamma   90.00
#
_symmetry.space_group_name_H-M   'P 1'
#
loop_
_entity.id
_entity.type
_entity.pdbx_description
1 polymer ?
#
loop_
_entity_poly.entity_id
_entity_poly.type
_entity_poly.pdbx_seq_one_letter_code
_entity_poly.pdbx_strand_id
1 'polypeptide(L)'
;MVGLHILESSSPSFTYQTLAPLIDAATDGVICYSRLPARQLLRHIPSNKASMWWISDHESPQSIAPHTSEFIDHIGQNVSHATELMIVEGLDWLVARSNETKVLSMLQELDKLTRTWEFDLIFPVDALSFTTQFWARLTSIAPKMEGENASDGEHELRIEELPLADEVSVQLPESEVPTEKMLVHLVNLPRVGFTHTLLAKRMLQWKRMGFDLSALEPALVISDVSKSHAIYEAVESDIICAIDCIRLIDANREKLSATEREMFNFRLMGINNVRETAHELETLLSSR
;
A
#
# COMPACT_ATOMS: atom_id res chain seq x y z
N MET A 1 -4.87 -4.11 25.08
CA MET A 1 -4.20 -2.81 25.30
C MET A 1 -5.28 -1.88 25.83
N VAL A 2 -5.02 -0.62 26.15
CA VAL A 2 -6.10 0.40 26.14
C VAL A 2 -5.49 1.63 25.52
N GLY A 3 -6.05 2.07 24.40
CA GLY A 3 -5.55 3.25 23.70
C GLY A 3 -5.73 3.19 22.19
N LEU A 4 -5.16 4.20 21.55
CA LEU A 4 -5.17 4.36 20.11
C LEU A 4 -3.84 3.85 19.53
N HIS A 5 -3.93 2.95 18.56
CA HIS A 5 -2.79 2.26 17.97
C HIS A 5 -2.83 2.26 16.44
N ILE A 6 -1.65 2.16 15.81
CA ILE A 6 -1.51 1.99 14.37
C ILE A 6 -1.13 0.54 14.07
N LEU A 7 -1.79 -0.05 13.08
CA LEU A 7 -1.34 -1.28 12.43
C LEU A 7 -0.82 -0.93 11.04
N GLU A 8 0.46 -1.19 10.77
CA GLU A 8 1.00 -1.01 9.43
C GLU A 8 0.51 -2.14 8.52
N SER A 9 -0.37 -1.80 7.57
CA SER A 9 -1.03 -2.77 6.70
C SER A 9 -1.34 -2.16 5.33
N SER A 10 -0.97 -2.89 4.29
CA SER A 10 -1.25 -2.53 2.89
C SER A 10 -2.45 -3.27 2.30
N SER A 11 -3.07 -4.21 3.04
CA SER A 11 -4.22 -4.97 2.54
C SER A 11 -5.22 -5.35 3.64
N PRO A 12 -6.54 -5.35 3.34
CA PRO A 12 -7.57 -5.79 4.29
C PRO A 12 -7.36 -7.22 4.79
N SER A 13 -6.92 -8.14 3.91
CA SER A 13 -6.66 -9.53 4.29
C SER A 13 -5.60 -9.64 5.39
N PHE A 14 -4.48 -8.91 5.24
CA PHE A 14 -3.43 -8.85 6.26
C PHE A 14 -3.96 -8.21 7.54
N THR A 15 -4.66 -7.07 7.44
CA THR A 15 -5.29 -6.40 8.59
C THR A 15 -6.10 -7.37 9.43
N TYR A 16 -7.10 -8.03 8.84
CA TYR A 16 -8.01 -8.88 9.60
C TYR A 16 -7.38 -10.20 10.02
N GLN A 17 -6.37 -10.71 9.31
CA GLN A 17 -5.61 -11.87 9.75
C GLN A 17 -4.77 -11.55 11.00
N THR A 18 -4.10 -10.40 11.00
CA THR A 18 -3.30 -9.94 12.14
C THR A 18 -4.17 -9.58 13.35
N LEU A 19 -5.36 -9.02 13.11
CA LEU A 19 -6.31 -8.67 14.17
C LEU A 19 -7.22 -9.82 14.60
N ALA A 20 -7.21 -10.96 13.91
CA ALA A 20 -8.07 -12.10 14.22
C ALA A 20 -8.00 -12.53 15.70
N PRO A 21 -6.81 -12.65 16.34
CA PRO A 21 -6.72 -13.02 17.75
C PRO A 21 -7.43 -12.02 18.68
N LEU A 22 -7.33 -10.71 18.38
CA LEU A 22 -7.99 -9.65 19.16
C LEU A 22 -9.50 -9.66 18.94
N ILE A 23 -9.95 -9.90 17.71
CA ILE A 23 -11.38 -10.00 17.36
C ILE A 23 -12.01 -11.24 18.00
N ASP A 24 -11.31 -12.37 18.01
CA ASP A 24 -11.81 -13.62 18.59
C ASP A 24 -11.85 -13.58 20.12
N ALA A 25 -10.86 -12.92 20.74
CA ALA A 25 -10.82 -12.69 22.18
C ALA A 25 -11.94 -11.75 22.65
N ALA A 26 -12.38 -10.83 21.79
CA ALA A 26 -13.47 -9.92 22.12
C ALA A 26 -14.82 -10.65 22.17
N THR A 27 -15.62 -10.36 23.19
CA THR A 27 -16.86 -11.11 23.45
C THR A 27 -17.95 -10.74 22.45
N ASP A 28 -18.40 -9.48 22.46
CA ASP A 28 -19.36 -8.89 21.50
C ASP A 28 -19.10 -7.39 21.24
N GLY A 29 -17.97 -6.87 21.74
CA GLY A 29 -17.66 -5.44 21.78
C GLY A 29 -16.91 -4.88 20.58
N VAL A 30 -16.94 -5.54 19.42
CA VAL A 30 -16.14 -5.12 18.25
C VAL A 30 -16.94 -4.19 17.34
N ILE A 31 -16.35 -3.05 17.00
CA ILE A 31 -16.90 -2.12 16.01
C ILE A 31 -15.89 -1.96 14.87
N CYS A 32 -16.31 -2.18 13.64
CA CYS A 32 -15.47 -2.08 12.46
C CYS A 32 -16.00 -0.99 11.52
N TYR A 33 -15.19 0.03 11.28
CA TYR A 33 -15.39 1.04 10.26
C TYR A 33 -14.43 0.75 9.10
N SER A 34 -14.96 0.38 7.94
CA SER A 34 -14.12 0.00 6.79
C SER A 34 -14.59 0.63 5.49
N ARG A 35 -13.66 0.82 4.55
CA ARG A 35 -14.00 1.20 3.17
C ARG A 35 -14.64 0.06 2.37
N LEU A 36 -14.60 -1.17 2.90
CA LEU A 36 -15.25 -2.32 2.31
C LEU A 36 -16.74 -2.35 2.70
N PRO A 37 -17.65 -2.61 1.74
CA PRO A 37 -19.04 -2.87 2.07
C PRO A 37 -19.18 -4.09 2.99
N ALA A 38 -20.19 -4.10 3.85
CA ALA A 38 -20.43 -5.17 4.84
C ALA A 38 -20.31 -6.59 4.25
N ARG A 39 -20.87 -6.85 3.06
CA ARG A 39 -20.77 -8.16 2.38
C ARG A 39 -19.33 -8.64 2.13
N GLN A 40 -18.39 -7.73 1.93
CA GLN A 40 -16.98 -8.07 1.75
C GLN A 40 -16.28 -8.28 3.10
N LEU A 41 -16.63 -7.49 4.12
CA LEU A 41 -16.12 -7.66 5.49
C LEU A 41 -16.52 -9.00 6.11
N LEU A 42 -17.69 -9.53 5.76
CA LEU A 42 -18.16 -10.85 6.21
C LEU A 42 -17.26 -12.02 5.79
N ARG A 43 -16.30 -11.79 4.88
CA ARG A 43 -15.27 -12.78 4.52
C ARG A 43 -14.15 -12.87 5.56
N HIS A 44 -14.04 -11.85 6.41
CA HIS A 44 -12.95 -11.67 7.36
C HIS A 44 -13.45 -11.69 8.81
N ILE A 45 -14.61 -11.09 9.07
CA ILE A 45 -15.21 -11.02 10.41
C ILE A 45 -16.62 -11.61 10.35
N PRO A 46 -16.98 -12.58 11.22
CA PRO A 46 -18.33 -13.12 11.25
C PRO A 46 -19.33 -12.08 11.77
N SER A 47 -20.55 -12.09 11.24
CA SER A 47 -21.58 -11.04 11.49
C SER A 47 -22.02 -10.92 12.95
N ASN A 48 -21.82 -11.96 13.76
CA ASN A 48 -22.18 -11.97 15.17
C ASN A 48 -21.07 -11.43 16.07
N LYS A 49 -19.87 -11.17 15.54
CA LYS A 49 -18.72 -10.70 16.33
C LYS A 49 -18.52 -9.19 16.31
N ALA A 50 -18.95 -8.52 15.25
CA ALA A 50 -18.71 -7.09 15.09
C ALA A 50 -19.87 -6.34 14.47
N SER A 51 -20.08 -5.12 14.96
CA SER A 51 -20.90 -4.11 14.29
C SER A 51 -20.10 -3.49 13.15
N MET A 52 -20.60 -3.58 11.92
CA MET A 52 -19.88 -3.17 10.70
C MET A 52 -20.49 -1.92 10.10
N TRP A 53 -19.64 -0.93 9.81
CA TRP A 53 -19.98 0.34 9.21
C TRP A 53 -19.13 0.60 7.97
N TRP A 54 -19.80 1.00 6.90
CA TRP A 54 -19.17 1.27 5.61
C TRP A 54 -18.82 2.75 5.46
N ILE A 55 -17.54 3.09 5.47
CA ILE A 55 -17.08 4.45 5.19
C ILE A 55 -17.24 4.68 3.69
N SER A 56 -18.16 5.57 3.31
CA SER A 56 -18.60 5.74 1.92
C SER A 56 -19.37 7.05 1.73
N ASP A 57 -19.31 7.62 0.52
CA ASP A 57 -20.18 8.73 0.10
C ASP A 57 -21.59 8.25 -0.29
N HIS A 58 -21.83 6.94 -0.35
CA HIS A 58 -23.15 6.37 -0.65
C HIS A 58 -24.06 6.44 0.57
N GLU A 59 -25.30 6.91 0.38
CA GLU A 59 -26.33 6.87 1.43
C GLU A 59 -26.89 5.44 1.58
N SER A 60 -26.55 4.80 2.69
CA SER A 60 -27.09 3.52 3.12
C SER A 60 -27.28 3.49 4.64
N PRO A 61 -28.14 2.60 5.18
CA PRO A 61 -28.39 2.56 6.63
C PRO A 61 -27.16 2.27 7.50
N GLN A 62 -26.11 1.68 6.93
CA GLN A 62 -24.86 1.34 7.63
C GLN A 62 -23.64 2.00 6.96
N SER A 63 -23.81 3.21 6.43
CA SER A 63 -22.70 3.99 5.87
C SER A 63 -22.50 5.31 6.56
N ILE A 64 -21.25 5.74 6.60
CA ILE A 64 -20.83 7.01 7.20
C ILE A 64 -19.96 7.74 6.19
N ALA A 65 -20.23 9.02 6.00
CA ALA A 65 -19.43 9.84 5.12
C ALA A 65 -18.00 10.00 5.68
N PRO A 66 -16.97 10.08 4.82
CA PRO A 66 -15.57 10.25 5.23
C PRO A 66 -15.27 11.69 5.67
N HIS A 67 -16.05 12.22 6.61
CA HIS A 67 -15.91 13.56 7.18
C HIS A 67 -15.56 13.46 8.66
N THR A 68 -14.51 14.18 9.07
CA THR A 68 -13.96 14.11 10.43
C THR A 68 -15.00 14.37 11.52
N SER A 69 -15.86 15.37 11.37
CA SER A 69 -16.89 15.71 12.36
C SER A 69 -17.98 14.64 12.46
N GLU A 70 -18.52 14.22 11.31
CA GLU A 70 -19.55 13.17 11.28
C GLU A 70 -19.04 11.85 11.83
N PHE A 71 -17.77 11.54 11.56
CA PHE A 71 -17.12 10.33 12.06
C PHE A 71 -16.98 10.33 13.59
N ILE A 72 -16.53 11.44 14.19
CA ILE A 72 -16.44 11.56 15.66
C ILE A 72 -17.81 11.50 16.30
N ASP A 73 -18.78 12.27 15.77
CA ASP A 73 -20.14 12.31 16.30
C ASP A 73 -20.78 10.91 16.26
N HIS A 74 -20.58 10.17 15.17
CA HIS A 74 -21.07 8.81 15.03
C HIS A 74 -20.39 7.85 16.01
N ILE A 75 -19.06 7.92 16.16
CA ILE A 75 -18.33 7.11 17.14
C ILE A 75 -18.87 7.39 18.55
N GLY A 76 -19.03 8.65 18.94
CA GLY A 76 -19.52 9.03 20.27
C GLY A 76 -20.93 8.50 20.58
N GLN A 77 -21.77 8.29 19.56
CA GLN A 77 -23.12 7.73 19.73
C GLN A 77 -23.14 6.19 19.80
N ASN A 78 -22.11 5.52 19.28
CA ASN A 78 -22.07 4.06 19.15
C ASN A 78 -21.11 3.38 20.14
N VAL A 79 -20.18 4.13 20.74
CA VAL A 79 -19.32 3.60 21.80
C VAL A 79 -20.11 3.47 23.09
N SER A 80 -19.86 2.38 23.81
CA SER A 80 -20.42 2.12 25.13
C SER A 80 -19.40 1.37 25.99
N HIS A 81 -19.72 1.12 27.27
CA HIS A 81 -18.88 0.27 28.13
C HIS A 81 -18.76 -1.19 27.66
N ALA A 82 -19.59 -1.62 26.71
CA ALA A 82 -19.47 -2.94 26.09
C ALA A 82 -18.50 -2.95 24.89
N THR A 83 -18.00 -1.79 24.44
CA THR A 83 -17.03 -1.71 23.36
C THR A 83 -15.66 -2.14 23.90
N GLU A 84 -15.07 -3.15 23.27
CA GLU A 84 -13.77 -3.71 23.65
C GLU A 84 -12.71 -3.37 22.59
N LEU A 85 -13.10 -3.39 21.31
CA LEU A 85 -12.21 -3.18 20.17
C LEU A 85 -12.89 -2.38 19.07
N MET A 86 -12.20 -1.39 18.54
CA MET A 86 -12.61 -0.63 17.37
C MET A 86 -11.53 -0.68 16.30
N ILE A 87 -11.92 -1.01 15.07
CA ILE A 87 -11.03 -1.05 13.91
C ILE A 87 -11.52 0.01 12.93
N VAL A 88 -10.65 0.96 12.57
CA VAL A 88 -10.99 2.05 11.65
C VAL A 88 -10.01 2.07 10.48
N GLU A 89 -10.47 1.63 9.32
CA GLU A 89 -9.73 1.78 8.07
C GLU A 89 -9.98 3.15 7.43
N GLY A 90 -9.17 3.50 6.43
CA GLY A 90 -9.44 4.67 5.59
C GLY A 90 -8.95 5.99 6.18
N LEU A 91 -7.98 5.97 7.10
CA LEU A 91 -7.37 7.19 7.63
C LEU A 91 -6.68 8.01 6.53
N ASP A 92 -6.06 7.35 5.54
CA ASP A 92 -5.55 7.95 4.31
C ASP A 92 -6.61 8.80 3.61
N TRP A 93 -7.84 8.28 3.58
CA TRP A 93 -8.96 8.93 2.91
C TRP A 93 -9.50 10.13 3.71
N LEU A 94 -9.53 10.03 5.04
CA LEU A 94 -9.87 11.15 5.92
C LEU A 94 -8.86 12.29 5.79
N VAL A 95 -7.57 11.97 5.70
CA VAL A 95 -6.48 12.94 5.47
C VAL A 95 -6.60 13.57 4.10
N ALA A 96 -6.85 12.80 3.04
CA ALA A 96 -6.97 13.33 1.69
C ALA A 96 -8.13 14.32 1.50
N ARG A 97 -9.18 14.22 2.33
CA ARG A 97 -10.41 15.04 2.23
C ARG A 97 -10.48 16.16 3.26
N SER A 98 -9.58 16.18 4.23
CA SER A 98 -9.58 17.13 5.34
C SER A 98 -8.22 17.79 5.49
N ASN A 99 -8.15 18.83 6.31
CA ASN A 99 -6.84 19.35 6.71
C ASN A 99 -6.18 18.37 7.68
N GLU A 100 -4.89 18.09 7.51
CA GLU A 100 -4.08 17.29 8.44
C GLU A 100 -4.27 17.72 9.90
N THR A 101 -4.34 19.02 10.19
CA THR A 101 -4.56 19.52 11.56
C THR A 101 -5.89 19.11 12.16
N LYS A 102 -6.96 19.05 11.33
CA LYS A 102 -8.27 18.56 11.77
C LYS A 102 -8.23 17.07 12.05
N VAL A 103 -7.52 16.29 11.23
CA VAL A 103 -7.36 14.85 11.46
C VAL A 103 -6.55 14.56 12.73
N LEU A 104 -5.47 15.29 12.96
CA LEU A 104 -4.68 15.15 14.19
C LEU A 104 -5.51 15.53 15.43
N SER A 105 -6.34 16.57 15.34
CA SER A 105 -7.26 16.94 16.43
C SER A 105 -8.29 15.85 16.70
N MET A 106 -8.86 15.25 15.65
CA MET A 106 -9.75 14.10 15.75
C MET A 106 -9.07 12.90 16.41
N LEU A 107 -7.83 12.57 16.03
CA LEU A 107 -7.09 11.47 16.64
C LEU A 107 -6.84 11.72 18.13
N GLN A 108 -6.57 12.96 18.55
CA GLN A 108 -6.44 13.31 19.97
C GLN A 108 -7.77 13.18 20.73
N GLU A 109 -8.89 13.54 20.11
CA GLU A 109 -10.23 13.35 20.69
C GLU A 109 -10.55 11.86 20.81
N LEU A 110 -10.22 11.06 19.80
CA LEU A 110 -10.40 9.60 19.83
C LEU A 110 -9.50 8.94 20.88
N ASP A 111 -8.23 9.34 21.03
CA ASP A 111 -7.36 8.82 22.10
C ASP A 111 -7.96 9.11 23.49
N LYS A 112 -8.49 10.31 23.72
CA LYS A 112 -9.23 10.60 24.98
C LYS A 112 -10.45 9.70 25.15
N LEU A 113 -11.19 9.43 24.07
CA LEU A 113 -12.37 8.59 24.06
C LEU A 113 -12.01 7.13 24.43
N THR A 114 -10.93 6.58 23.84
CA THR A 114 -10.43 5.23 24.19
C THR A 114 -10.10 5.08 25.67
N ARG A 115 -9.48 6.10 26.28
CA ARG A 115 -9.15 6.11 27.71
C ARG A 115 -10.38 6.26 28.61
N THR A 116 -11.39 6.98 28.15
CA THR A 116 -12.62 7.23 28.91
C THR A 116 -13.50 5.98 28.98
N TRP A 117 -13.57 5.22 27.89
CA TRP A 117 -14.42 4.04 27.75
C TRP A 117 -13.64 2.72 27.85
N GLU A 118 -12.33 2.78 28.04
CA GLU A 118 -11.41 1.64 28.24
C GLU A 118 -11.43 0.59 27.12
N PHE A 119 -11.31 1.02 25.85
CA PHE A 119 -11.27 0.12 24.69
C PHE A 119 -10.05 0.38 23.80
N ASP A 120 -9.75 -0.60 22.94
CA ASP A 120 -8.67 -0.51 21.96
C ASP A 120 -9.17 0.06 20.63
N LEU A 121 -8.51 1.10 20.11
CA LEU A 121 -8.77 1.64 18.77
C LEU A 121 -7.57 1.41 17.87
N ILE A 122 -7.78 0.73 16.75
CA ILE A 122 -6.73 0.37 15.81
C ILE A 122 -7.01 1.02 14.46
N PHE A 123 -6.00 1.72 13.94
CA PHE A 123 -5.98 2.26 12.58
C PHE A 123 -5.05 1.42 11.69
N PRO A 124 -5.59 0.55 10.81
CA PRO A 124 -4.82 -0.11 9.78
C PRO A 124 -4.48 0.90 8.68
N VAL A 125 -3.20 1.15 8.45
CA VAL A 125 -2.73 2.15 7.48
C VAL A 125 -1.45 1.72 6.77
N ASP A 126 -1.27 2.22 5.56
CA ASP A 126 0.00 2.11 4.83
C ASP A 126 0.83 3.39 5.08
N ALA A 127 2.01 3.25 5.70
CA ALA A 127 2.90 4.37 6.02
C ALA A 127 3.26 5.18 4.76
N LEU A 128 3.33 4.52 3.59
CA LEU A 128 3.65 5.14 2.30
C LEU A 128 2.52 6.02 1.77
N SER A 129 1.34 5.97 2.37
CA SER A 129 0.19 6.82 2.00
C SER A 129 0.24 8.22 2.64
N PHE A 130 1.22 8.50 3.51
CA PHE A 130 1.33 9.78 4.23
C PHE A 130 2.65 10.50 3.96
N THR A 131 2.66 11.81 4.22
CA THR A 131 3.91 12.58 4.28
C THR A 131 4.71 12.18 5.52
N THR A 132 6.05 12.25 5.44
CA THR A 132 6.93 11.95 6.60
C THR A 132 6.59 12.80 7.83
N GLN A 133 6.24 14.07 7.62
CA GLN A 133 5.86 15.00 8.70
C GLN A 133 4.54 14.59 9.36
N PHE A 134 3.53 14.24 8.57
CA PHE A 134 2.26 13.76 9.10
C PHE A 134 2.45 12.42 9.81
N TRP A 135 3.20 11.49 9.21
CA TRP A 135 3.49 10.18 9.78
C TRP A 135 4.13 10.28 11.17
N ALA A 136 5.15 11.13 11.34
CA ALA A 136 5.79 11.34 12.64
C ALA A 136 4.85 11.91 13.71
N ARG A 137 3.88 12.74 13.32
CA ARG A 137 2.85 13.27 14.23
C ARG A 137 1.75 12.24 14.52
N LEU A 138 1.41 11.43 13.53
CA LEU A 138 0.46 10.34 13.69
C LEU A 138 1.02 9.31 14.68
N THR A 139 2.27 8.86 14.49
CA THR A 139 2.91 7.86 15.38
C THR A 139 3.19 8.38 16.78
N SER A 140 3.27 9.69 16.99
CA SER A 140 3.39 10.27 18.33
C SER A 140 2.08 10.29 19.12
N ILE A 141 0.93 10.34 18.43
CA ILE A 141 -0.39 10.21 19.03
C ILE A 141 -0.78 8.72 19.16
N ALA A 142 -0.41 7.94 18.16
CA ALA A 142 -0.87 6.58 17.93
C ALA A 142 0.34 5.64 17.80
N PRO A 143 0.84 5.03 18.87
CA PRO A 143 1.97 4.11 18.79
C PRO A 143 1.66 2.94 17.84
N LYS A 144 2.68 2.49 17.11
CA LYS A 144 2.56 1.29 16.27
C LYS A 144 2.33 0.06 17.16
N MET A 145 1.47 -0.85 16.73
CA MET A 145 1.34 -2.16 17.36
C MET A 145 2.58 -2.99 17.03
N GLU A 146 3.23 -3.48 18.08
CA GLU A 146 4.29 -4.48 17.96
C GLU A 146 3.64 -5.80 17.56
N GLY A 147 3.75 -6.18 16.29
CA GLY A 147 3.36 -7.51 15.87
C GLY A 147 4.38 -8.52 16.39
N GLU A 148 3.93 -9.53 17.13
CA GLU A 148 4.71 -10.76 17.34
C GLU A 148 4.85 -11.51 16.00
N ASN A 149 5.68 -10.97 15.11
CA ASN A 149 6.32 -11.57 13.93
C ASN A 149 7.22 -10.52 13.25
N ALA A 150 8.09 -9.86 14.02
CA ALA A 150 9.25 -9.14 13.49
C ALA A 150 10.53 -9.88 13.91
N SER A 151 10.78 -11.04 13.30
CA SER A 151 12.16 -11.44 13.03
C SER A 151 12.63 -10.65 11.80
N ASP A 152 12.92 -9.38 12.02
CA ASP A 152 14.01 -8.65 11.41
C ASP A 152 14.37 -7.61 12.46
N GLY A 153 15.35 -7.96 13.26
CA GLY A 153 15.74 -7.16 14.40
C GLY A 153 16.42 -5.90 13.90
N GLU A 154 15.93 -4.75 14.34
CA GLU A 154 16.79 -3.60 14.60
C GLU A 154 16.36 -2.95 15.91
N HIS A 155 17.33 -2.95 16.81
CA HIS A 155 17.32 -2.53 18.19
C HIS A 155 16.79 -1.11 18.41
N GLU A 156 16.08 -0.94 19.52
CA GLU A 156 16.03 0.33 20.25
C GLU A 156 17.47 0.86 20.46
N LEU A 157 17.78 2.02 19.88
CA LEU A 157 18.97 2.78 20.26
C LEU A 157 18.55 4.04 21.00
N ARG A 158 18.54 3.87 22.32
CA ARG A 158 18.66 4.92 23.33
C ARG A 158 19.96 5.69 23.06
N ILE A 159 19.82 6.98 22.76
CA ILE A 159 20.93 7.91 22.52
C ILE A 159 21.63 8.21 23.86
N GLU A 160 22.84 7.71 24.04
CA GLU A 160 23.86 8.29 24.94
C GLU A 160 25.07 8.71 24.08
N GLU A 161 25.60 9.90 24.35
CA GLU A 161 26.56 10.65 23.53
C GLU A 161 28.01 10.11 23.56
N LEU A 162 28.63 10.06 22.36
CA LEU A 162 30.05 10.31 21.98
C LEU A 162 31.17 9.35 22.46
N PRO A 163 32.36 9.25 21.79
CA PRO A 163 32.84 9.96 20.58
C PRO A 163 33.38 9.07 19.42
N LEU A 164 33.53 9.76 18.28
CA LEU A 164 34.11 9.44 16.97
C LEU A 164 35.13 8.28 16.86
N ALA A 165 34.94 7.47 15.81
CA ALA A 165 36.03 6.95 14.98
C ALA A 165 35.59 6.82 13.51
N ASP A 166 36.18 7.68 12.69
CA ASP A 166 36.24 7.79 11.22
C ASP A 166 35.11 7.25 10.33
N GLU A 167 34.42 8.23 9.75
CA GLU A 167 33.51 8.15 8.62
C GLU A 167 34.20 7.68 7.34
N VAL A 168 33.62 6.67 6.68
CA VAL A 168 33.66 6.59 5.22
C VAL A 168 32.23 6.77 4.73
N SER A 169 31.96 7.99 4.28
CA SER A 169 30.68 8.45 3.75
C SER A 169 30.29 7.64 2.51
N VAL A 170 29.10 7.02 2.52
CA VAL A 170 28.39 6.63 1.29
C VAL A 170 27.14 7.49 1.21
N GLN A 171 27.28 8.62 0.54
CA GLN A 171 26.20 9.55 0.22
C GLN A 171 25.24 8.89 -0.78
N LEU A 172 23.96 8.81 -0.44
CA LEU A 172 22.86 8.79 -1.42
C LEU A 172 22.32 10.22 -1.52
N PRO A 173 22.18 10.83 -2.71
CA PRO A 173 21.96 12.26 -2.83
C PRO A 173 20.53 12.65 -2.50
N GLU A 174 20.36 13.60 -1.59
CA GLU A 174 19.29 14.59 -1.64
C GLU A 174 19.56 15.54 -2.82
N SER A 175 18.63 15.68 -3.75
CA SER A 175 18.03 16.96 -4.17
C SER A 175 17.37 16.91 -5.55
N GLU A 176 16.32 17.73 -5.64
CA GLU A 176 15.78 18.38 -6.85
C GLU A 176 14.84 17.59 -7.78
N VAL A 177 13.61 18.12 -7.91
CA VAL A 177 12.66 17.77 -8.98
C VAL A 177 13.30 18.20 -10.31
N PRO A 178 13.54 17.31 -11.31
CA PRO A 178 12.56 17.13 -12.40
C PRO A 178 12.63 15.77 -13.16
N THR A 179 11.49 15.35 -13.72
CA THR A 179 11.42 14.66 -15.03
C THR A 179 12.42 13.52 -15.33
N GLU A 180 12.23 12.31 -14.81
CA GLU A 180 12.71 11.08 -15.47
C GLU A 180 11.91 9.86 -14.98
N LYS A 181 11.32 9.10 -15.90
CA LYS A 181 10.46 7.94 -15.62
C LYS A 181 11.33 6.79 -15.10
N MET A 182 11.60 6.74 -13.80
CA MET A 182 12.36 5.62 -13.21
C MET A 182 11.61 4.30 -13.39
N LEU A 183 12.26 3.35 -14.06
CA LEU A 183 11.77 1.99 -14.25
C LEU A 183 12.15 1.14 -13.03
N VAL A 184 11.14 0.62 -12.35
CA VAL A 184 11.30 -0.17 -11.13
C VAL A 184 10.66 -1.54 -11.34
N HIS A 185 11.38 -2.61 -11.00
CA HIS A 185 10.75 -3.94 -10.95
C HIS A 185 9.71 -3.94 -9.84
N LEU A 186 8.49 -4.28 -10.21
CA LEU A 186 7.40 -4.36 -9.27
C LEU A 186 7.24 -5.82 -8.82
N VAL A 187 6.85 -6.04 -7.57
CA VAL A 187 6.67 -7.40 -7.00
C VAL A 187 5.62 -8.19 -7.79
N ASN A 188 5.90 -9.48 -8.04
CA ASN A 188 5.02 -10.36 -8.81
C ASN A 188 3.66 -10.53 -8.13
N LEU A 189 2.58 -10.57 -8.92
CA LEU A 189 1.25 -10.86 -8.39
C LEU A 189 1.07 -12.37 -8.26
N PRO A 190 0.83 -12.92 -7.05
CA PRO A 190 0.58 -14.33 -6.89
C PRO A 190 -0.78 -14.72 -7.49
N ARG A 191 -0.86 -15.95 -8.02
CA ARG A 191 -2.11 -16.51 -8.58
C ARG A 191 -3.25 -16.57 -7.56
N VAL A 192 -2.91 -16.75 -6.28
CA VAL A 192 -3.87 -16.74 -5.16
C VAL A 192 -4.27 -15.30 -4.87
N GLY A 193 -5.55 -14.96 -5.10
CA GLY A 193 -6.07 -13.60 -4.90
C GLY A 193 -5.97 -12.68 -6.12
N PHE A 194 -5.62 -13.21 -7.30
CA PHE A 194 -5.64 -12.44 -8.55
C PHE A 194 -7.05 -11.96 -8.89
N THR A 195 -7.22 -10.65 -9.08
CA THR A 195 -8.47 -10.00 -9.48
C THR A 195 -8.22 -9.00 -10.59
N HIS A 196 -9.24 -8.73 -11.42
CA HIS A 196 -9.16 -7.68 -12.44
C HIS A 196 -8.89 -6.29 -11.86
N THR A 197 -9.27 -6.04 -10.61
CA THR A 197 -8.98 -4.77 -9.91
C THR A 197 -7.50 -4.63 -9.56
N LEU A 198 -6.84 -5.72 -9.19
CA LEU A 198 -5.40 -5.76 -8.92
C LEU A 198 -4.61 -5.62 -10.23
N LEU A 199 -5.05 -6.31 -11.28
CA LEU A 199 -4.54 -6.18 -12.65
C LEU A 199 -4.63 -4.73 -13.15
N ALA A 200 -5.77 -4.06 -12.97
CA ALA A 200 -5.96 -2.68 -13.42
C ALA A 200 -5.03 -1.69 -12.69
N LYS A 201 -4.82 -1.86 -11.38
CA LYS A 201 -3.87 -1.05 -10.60
C LYS A 201 -2.43 -1.26 -11.10
N ARG A 202 -2.08 -2.52 -11.39
CA ARG A 202 -0.77 -2.91 -11.91
C ARG A 202 -0.52 -2.34 -13.31
N MET A 203 -1.51 -2.40 -14.19
CA MET A 203 -1.48 -1.75 -15.50
C MET A 203 -1.26 -0.24 -15.37
N LEU A 204 -1.88 0.43 -14.40
CA LEU A 204 -1.68 1.87 -14.22
C LEU A 204 -0.22 2.21 -13.81
N GLN A 205 0.43 1.36 -13.02
CA GLN A 205 1.83 1.55 -12.63
C GLN A 205 2.77 1.42 -13.84
N TRP A 206 2.61 0.38 -14.65
CA TRP A 206 3.40 0.21 -15.88
C TRP A 206 3.10 1.28 -16.94
N LYS A 207 1.84 1.74 -17.03
CA LYS A 207 1.47 2.86 -17.90
C LYS A 207 2.14 4.18 -17.48
N ARG A 208 2.31 4.41 -16.17
CA ARG A 208 3.06 5.56 -15.64
C ARG A 208 4.55 5.46 -15.91
N MET A 209 5.10 4.25 -15.96
CA MET A 209 6.48 3.98 -16.37
C MET A 209 6.71 4.19 -17.88
N GLY A 210 5.64 4.19 -18.68
CA GLY A 210 5.69 4.48 -20.11
C GLY A 210 5.57 3.26 -21.02
N PHE A 211 5.26 2.08 -20.47
CA PHE A 211 4.98 0.89 -21.27
C PHE A 211 3.63 1.00 -21.99
N ASP A 212 3.60 0.56 -23.25
CA ASP A 212 2.35 0.26 -23.94
C ASP A 212 1.78 -1.04 -23.37
N LEU A 213 0.50 -1.06 -23.01
CA LEU A 213 -0.17 -2.21 -22.38
C LEU A 213 -1.34 -2.73 -23.21
N SER A 214 -1.39 -2.36 -24.50
CA SER A 214 -2.40 -2.83 -25.45
C SER A 214 -2.54 -4.36 -25.46
N ALA A 215 -1.44 -5.10 -25.30
CA ALA A 215 -1.44 -6.56 -25.21
C ALA A 215 -2.17 -7.12 -23.96
N LEU A 216 -2.31 -6.32 -22.89
CA LEU A 216 -2.89 -6.71 -21.61
C LEU A 216 -4.37 -6.29 -21.47
N GLU A 217 -4.89 -5.44 -22.35
CA GLU A 217 -6.31 -5.04 -22.38
C GLU A 217 -7.31 -6.21 -22.47
N PRO A 218 -7.06 -7.28 -23.27
CA PRO A 218 -7.95 -8.44 -23.32
C PRO A 218 -8.09 -9.15 -21.96
N ALA A 219 -7.06 -9.10 -21.12
CA ALA A 219 -7.07 -9.73 -19.80
C ALA A 219 -8.03 -9.07 -18.81
N LEU A 220 -8.46 -7.82 -19.06
CA LEU A 220 -9.45 -7.12 -18.25
C LEU A 220 -10.90 -7.52 -18.58
N VAL A 221 -11.13 -8.05 -19.80
CA VAL A 221 -12.49 -8.34 -20.31
C VAL A 221 -12.85 -9.82 -20.16
N ILE A 222 -11.85 -10.71 -20.13
CA ILE A 222 -12.05 -12.16 -20.00
C ILE A 222 -12.55 -12.49 -18.59
N SER A 223 -13.75 -13.07 -18.47
CA SER A 223 -14.34 -13.47 -17.18
C SER A 223 -13.63 -14.67 -16.51
N ASP A 224 -12.84 -15.43 -17.27
CA ASP A 224 -12.05 -16.55 -16.76
C ASP A 224 -10.75 -16.04 -16.13
N VAL A 225 -10.74 -16.01 -14.79
CA VAL A 225 -9.63 -15.54 -13.96
C VAL A 225 -8.32 -16.30 -14.25
N SER A 226 -8.39 -17.58 -14.61
CA SER A 226 -7.18 -18.36 -14.93
C SER A 226 -6.56 -17.95 -16.27
N LYS A 227 -7.39 -17.67 -17.28
CA LYS A 227 -6.92 -17.18 -18.58
C LYS A 227 -6.42 -15.73 -18.49
N SER A 228 -7.11 -14.89 -17.70
CA SER A 228 -6.67 -13.53 -17.41
C SER A 228 -5.30 -13.51 -16.72
N HIS A 229 -5.09 -14.39 -15.72
CA HIS A 229 -3.80 -14.53 -15.06
C HIS A 229 -2.69 -15.00 -16.02
N ALA A 230 -2.97 -15.95 -16.91
CA ALA A 230 -1.97 -16.42 -17.87
C ALA A 230 -1.50 -15.32 -18.84
N ILE A 231 -2.42 -14.44 -19.29
CA ILE A 231 -2.06 -13.29 -20.12
C ILE A 231 -1.25 -12.28 -19.30
N TYR A 232 -1.64 -12.03 -18.05
CA TYR A 232 -0.89 -11.19 -17.13
C TYR A 232 0.54 -11.68 -16.90
N GLU A 233 0.72 -12.97 -16.61
CA GLU A 233 2.02 -13.58 -16.33
C GLU A 233 2.97 -13.49 -17.52
N ALA A 234 2.43 -13.67 -18.74
CA ALA A 234 3.20 -13.49 -19.97
C ALA A 234 3.69 -12.04 -20.13
N VAL A 235 2.78 -11.06 -19.97
CA VAL A 235 3.13 -9.63 -20.08
C VAL A 235 4.06 -9.19 -18.94
N GLU A 236 3.88 -9.70 -17.72
CA GLU A 236 4.78 -9.44 -16.60
C GLU A 236 6.21 -9.90 -16.90
N SER A 237 6.36 -11.12 -17.42
CA SER A 237 7.67 -11.64 -17.83
C SER A 237 8.33 -10.76 -18.90
N ASP A 238 7.55 -10.24 -19.86
CA ASP A 238 8.08 -9.38 -20.91
C ASP A 238 8.43 -7.99 -20.37
N ILE A 239 7.67 -7.44 -19.43
CA ILE A 239 8.00 -6.15 -18.79
C ILE A 239 9.25 -6.27 -17.91
N ILE A 240 9.40 -7.37 -17.15
CA ILE A 240 10.63 -7.61 -16.37
C ILE A 240 11.83 -7.65 -17.31
N CYS A 241 11.75 -8.41 -18.40
CA CYS A 241 12.80 -8.48 -19.40
C CYS A 241 13.08 -7.11 -20.03
N ALA A 242 12.06 -6.31 -20.32
CA ALA A 242 12.23 -4.98 -20.87
C ALA A 242 12.97 -4.05 -19.90
N ILE A 243 12.62 -4.08 -18.60
CA ILE A 243 13.31 -3.29 -17.57
C ILE A 243 14.78 -3.71 -17.47
N ASP A 244 15.06 -5.02 -17.48
CA ASP A 244 16.43 -5.54 -17.45
C ASP A 244 17.23 -5.10 -18.67
N CYS A 245 16.65 -5.16 -19.87
CA CYS A 245 17.30 -4.69 -21.09
C CYS A 245 17.55 -3.17 -21.08
N ILE A 246 16.61 -2.37 -20.56
CA ILE A 246 16.80 -0.92 -20.47
C ILE A 246 17.93 -0.58 -19.49
N ARG A 247 17.99 -1.27 -18.34
CA ARG A 247 19.12 -1.16 -17.41
C ARG A 247 20.44 -1.59 -18.04
N LEU A 248 20.41 -2.63 -18.87
CA LEU A 248 21.58 -3.13 -19.59
C LEU A 248 22.05 -2.16 -20.68
N ILE A 249 21.13 -1.43 -21.34
CA ILE A 249 21.44 -0.32 -22.25
C ILE A 249 22.11 0.82 -21.49
N ASP A 250 21.58 1.19 -20.33
CA ASP A 250 22.15 2.26 -19.50
C ASP A 250 23.52 1.88 -18.94
N ALA A 251 23.71 0.62 -18.55
CA ALA A 251 25.01 0.10 -18.10
C ALA A 251 26.06 0.06 -19.24
N ASN A 252 25.63 -0.14 -20.48
CA ASN A 252 26.49 -0.21 -21.66
C ASN A 252 26.37 1.03 -22.57
N ARG A 253 26.06 2.19 -21.98
CA ARG A 253 25.76 3.43 -22.72
C ARG A 253 26.86 3.87 -23.69
N GLU A 254 28.12 3.51 -23.40
CA GLU A 254 29.29 3.85 -24.20
C GLU A 254 29.47 2.97 -25.44
N LYS A 255 28.94 1.74 -25.42
CA LYS A 255 29.01 0.79 -26.54
C LYS A 255 27.94 1.03 -27.60
N LEU A 256 26.92 1.83 -27.26
CA LEU A 256 25.71 2.08 -28.05
C LEU A 256 25.63 3.56 -28.46
N SER A 257 25.36 3.82 -29.74
CA SER A 257 25.05 5.17 -30.21
C SER A 257 23.74 5.69 -29.61
N ALA A 258 23.57 7.00 -29.53
CA ALA A 258 22.33 7.62 -29.04
C ALA A 258 21.09 7.14 -29.83
N THR A 259 21.22 6.97 -31.13
CA THR A 259 20.18 6.44 -32.03
C THR A 259 19.83 4.98 -31.76
N GLU A 260 20.83 4.12 -31.52
CA GLU A 260 20.57 2.71 -31.16
C GLU A 260 19.84 2.63 -29.81
N ARG A 261 20.27 3.43 -28.83
CA ARG A 261 19.63 3.49 -27.50
C ARG A 261 18.17 3.92 -27.57
N GLU A 262 17.86 4.99 -28.32
CA GLU A 262 16.48 5.45 -28.49
C GLU A 262 15.60 4.42 -29.21
N MET A 263 16.13 3.78 -30.26
CA MET A 263 15.42 2.73 -30.99
C MET A 263 15.09 1.53 -30.09
N PHE A 264 16.08 1.04 -29.33
CA PHE A 264 15.87 -0.08 -28.40
C PHE A 264 14.91 0.31 -27.27
N ASN A 265 15.04 1.50 -26.68
CA ASN A 265 14.11 1.98 -25.64
C ASN A 265 12.67 2.01 -26.16
N PHE A 266 12.44 2.57 -27.36
CA PHE A 266 11.11 2.63 -27.96
C PHE A 266 10.52 1.22 -28.19
N ARG A 267 11.33 0.29 -28.70
CA ARG A 267 10.90 -1.11 -28.92
C ARG A 267 10.60 -1.84 -27.61
N LEU A 268 11.42 -1.66 -26.57
CA LEU A 268 11.25 -2.29 -25.26
C LEU A 268 10.03 -1.74 -24.51
N MET A 269 9.72 -0.45 -24.65
CA MET A 269 8.50 0.16 -24.10
C MET A 269 7.22 -0.32 -24.81
N GLY A 270 7.31 -0.72 -26.08
CA GLY A 270 6.17 -1.21 -26.86
C GLY A 270 5.75 -2.66 -26.58
N ILE A 271 6.50 -3.40 -25.75
CA ILE A 271 6.30 -4.78 -25.26
C ILE A 271 5.98 -5.91 -26.28
N ASN A 272 5.73 -5.61 -27.56
CA ASN A 272 5.24 -6.59 -28.53
C ASN A 272 6.28 -7.66 -28.91
N ASN A 273 7.57 -7.32 -28.91
CA ASN A 273 8.69 -8.20 -29.31
C ASN A 273 9.90 -8.04 -28.36
N VAL A 274 9.68 -8.02 -27.04
CA VAL A 274 10.76 -7.77 -26.06
C VAL A 274 11.88 -8.79 -26.18
N ARG A 275 11.57 -10.09 -26.28
CA ARG A 275 12.57 -11.16 -26.28
C ARG A 275 13.48 -11.15 -27.52
N GLU A 276 12.91 -10.87 -28.69
CA GLU A 276 13.68 -10.71 -29.92
C GLU A 276 14.58 -9.48 -29.83
N THR A 277 14.03 -8.36 -29.33
CA THR A 277 14.77 -7.11 -29.12
C THR A 277 15.90 -7.28 -28.09
N ALA A 278 15.68 -8.08 -27.04
CA ALA A 278 16.68 -8.43 -26.04
C ALA A 278 17.83 -9.24 -26.65
N HIS A 279 17.51 -10.22 -27.50
CA HIS A 279 18.53 -11.02 -28.19
C HIS A 279 19.34 -10.18 -29.19
N GLU A 280 18.69 -9.31 -29.95
CA GLU A 280 19.37 -8.33 -30.82
C GLU A 280 20.30 -7.41 -30.02
N LEU A 281 19.87 -6.95 -28.85
CA LEU A 281 20.68 -6.11 -27.96
C LEU A 281 21.90 -6.87 -27.42
N GLU A 282 21.72 -8.10 -26.94
CA GLU A 282 22.81 -8.95 -26.41
C GLU A 282 23.83 -9.31 -27.49
N THR A 283 23.38 -9.64 -28.71
CA THR A 283 24.27 -9.94 -29.84
C THR A 283 25.06 -8.72 -30.28
N LEU A 284 24.42 -7.54 -30.33
CA LEU A 284 25.09 -6.28 -30.64
C LEU A 284 26.15 -5.96 -29.58
N LEU A 285 25.82 -6.11 -28.29
CA LEU A 285 26.76 -5.87 -27.18
C LEU A 285 27.88 -6.91 -27.08
N SER A 286 27.63 -8.15 -27.50
CA SER A 286 28.65 -9.20 -27.57
C SER A 286 29.59 -9.03 -28.77
N SER A 287 29.14 -8.35 -29.82
CA SER A 287 29.95 -8.05 -31.01
C SER A 287 30.89 -6.84 -30.84
N ARG A 288 30.79 -6.10 -29.71
CA ARG A 288 31.53 -4.86 -29.44
C ARG A 288 32.25 -4.89 -28.09
#